data_AF-A0A969R477-F1
#
_entry.id   AF-A0A969R477-F1
#
_cell.length_a   1.000
_cell.length_b   1.000
_cell.length_c   1.000
_cell.angle_alpha   90.00
_cell.angle_beta   90.00
_cell.angle_gamma   90.00
#
_symmetry.space_group_name_H-M   'P 1'
#
loop_
_entity.id
_entity.type
_entity.pdbx_description
1 polymer ?
#
loop_
_entity_poly.entity_id
_entity_poly.type
_entity_poly.pdbx_seq_one_letter_code
_entity_poly.pdbx_strand_id
1 'polypeptide(L)'
;MKTLEDYKAFINNSEVQAKGAKLFQFQIHESHVYEVVVSLPDDAELKITKGGKIHLAEFRVKPENQMRLVELEREYLPLELQNPGLLSGNFHRSLDGVHNVNYGQWRSFEDLRNF
;
A
#
# COMPACT_ATOMS: atom_id res chain seq x y z
N MET A 1 12.42 10.24 -10.17
CA MET A 1 11.46 10.06 -9.06
C MET A 1 10.43 11.18 -9.18
N LYS A 2 9.13 10.91 -9.01
CA LYS A 2 8.11 11.97 -9.05
C LYS A 2 8.14 12.81 -7.76
N THR A 3 7.85 14.10 -7.85
CA THR A 3 7.90 15.07 -6.73
C THR A 3 6.51 15.40 -6.16
N LEU A 4 6.47 16.16 -5.06
CA LEU A 4 5.22 16.75 -4.55
C LEU A 4 4.58 17.70 -5.57
N GLU A 5 5.38 18.41 -6.36
CA GLU A 5 4.87 19.26 -7.45
C GLU A 5 4.25 18.42 -8.57
N ASP A 6 4.84 17.28 -8.94
CA ASP A 6 4.23 16.36 -9.90
C ASP A 6 2.89 15.83 -9.40
N TYR A 7 2.78 15.52 -8.10
CA TYR A 7 1.51 15.14 -7.47
C TYR A 7 0.48 16.28 -7.54
N LYS A 8 0.88 17.50 -7.15
CA LYS A 8 0.01 18.69 -7.22
C LYS A 8 -0.44 18.97 -8.65
N ALA A 9 0.44 18.83 -9.64
CA ALA A 9 0.10 18.99 -11.05
C ALA A 9 -0.91 17.92 -11.51
N PHE A 10 -0.74 16.68 -11.05
CA PHE A 10 -1.67 15.57 -11.36
C PHE A 10 -3.08 15.81 -10.80
N ILE A 11 -3.20 16.16 -9.51
CA ILE A 11 -4.52 16.38 -8.89
C ILE A 11 -5.23 17.64 -9.43
N ASN A 12 -4.48 18.62 -9.93
CA ASN A 12 -5.03 19.83 -10.54
C ASN A 12 -5.26 19.71 -12.05
N ASN A 13 -4.89 18.60 -12.69
CA ASN A 13 -5.07 18.42 -14.13
C ASN A 13 -6.55 18.19 -14.48
N SER A 14 -7.17 19.15 -15.16
CA SER A 14 -8.60 19.13 -15.48
C SER A 14 -9.04 17.94 -16.35
N GLU A 15 -8.20 17.47 -17.28
CA GLU A 15 -8.51 16.31 -18.10
C GLU A 15 -8.49 15.00 -17.28
N VAL A 16 -7.52 14.88 -16.37
CA VAL A 16 -7.45 13.75 -15.42
C VAL A 16 -8.66 13.76 -14.49
N GLN A 17 -8.99 14.92 -13.93
CA GLN A 17 -10.14 15.05 -13.03
C GLN A 17 -11.46 14.76 -13.76
N ALA A 18 -11.61 15.17 -15.03
CA ALA A 18 -12.78 14.85 -15.84
C ALA A 18 -12.94 13.33 -16.05
N LYS A 19 -11.85 12.59 -16.23
CA LYS A 19 -11.87 11.11 -16.31
C LYS A 19 -12.26 10.47 -14.97
N GLY A 20 -11.84 11.06 -13.85
CA GLY A 20 -12.18 10.64 -12.50
C GLY A 20 -13.57 11.08 -12.01
N ALA A 21 -14.27 11.95 -12.72
CA ALA A 21 -15.55 12.55 -12.29
C ALA A 21 -16.61 11.52 -11.87
N LYS A 22 -16.63 10.35 -12.52
CA LYS A 22 -17.56 9.25 -12.17
C LYS A 22 -17.21 8.57 -10.85
N LEU A 23 -15.94 8.58 -10.44
CA LEU A 23 -15.53 8.02 -9.15
C LEU A 23 -16.17 8.83 -8.03
N PHE A 24 -16.15 10.17 -8.10
CA PHE A 24 -16.78 11.06 -7.10
C PHE A 24 -18.29 10.89 -6.92
N GLN A 25 -18.96 10.08 -7.75
CA GLN A 25 -20.36 9.70 -7.55
C GLN A 25 -20.55 8.64 -6.44
N PHE A 26 -19.49 7.91 -6.06
CA PHE A 26 -19.49 7.05 -4.88
C PHE A 26 -19.34 7.92 -3.62
N GLN A 27 -20.23 7.73 -2.63
CA GLN A 27 -20.48 8.75 -1.60
C GLN A 27 -19.38 8.93 -0.54
N ILE A 28 -18.33 8.10 -0.50
CA ILE A 28 -17.24 8.22 0.47
C ILE A 28 -15.91 7.92 -0.23
N HIS A 29 -15.03 8.92 -0.30
CA HIS A 29 -13.64 8.76 -0.75
C HIS A 29 -12.73 9.23 0.38
N GLU A 30 -12.19 8.29 1.14
CA GLU A 30 -11.01 8.56 1.97
C GLU A 30 -9.79 8.41 1.06
N SER A 31 -9.07 9.51 0.83
CA SER A 31 -7.86 9.53 -0.01
C SER A 31 -6.70 10.06 0.81
N HIS A 32 -5.61 9.30 0.85
CA HIS A 32 -4.39 9.70 1.53
C HIS A 32 -3.19 9.55 0.59
N VAL A 33 -2.16 10.35 0.84
CA VAL A 33 -0.87 10.18 0.20
C VAL A 33 -0.02 9.28 1.08
N TYR A 34 0.60 8.26 0.49
CA TYR A 34 1.45 7.32 1.20
C TYR A 34 2.86 7.33 0.61
N GLU A 35 3.83 6.99 1.44
CA GLU A 35 5.16 6.58 0.99
C GLU A 35 5.39 5.10 1.30
N VAL A 36 6.19 4.43 0.46
CA VAL A 36 6.63 3.05 0.71
C VAL A 36 7.76 3.08 1.73
N VAL A 37 7.58 2.43 2.88
CA VAL A 37 8.55 2.43 3.99
C VAL A 37 9.30 1.11 4.15
N VAL A 38 8.70 0.02 3.66
CA VAL A 38 9.27 -1.32 3.59
C VAL A 38 8.75 -1.99 2.32
N SER A 39 9.63 -2.62 1.55
CA SER A 39 9.28 -3.40 0.35
C SER A 39 10.26 -4.56 0.27
N LEU A 40 9.78 -5.79 0.36
CA LEU A 40 10.62 -6.98 0.29
C LEU A 40 9.93 -8.11 -0.50
N PRO A 41 10.71 -8.99 -1.16
CA PRO A 41 12.15 -8.84 -1.41
C PRO A 41 12.45 -7.73 -2.44
N ASP A 42 13.69 -7.23 -2.49
CA ASP A 42 14.11 -6.12 -3.37
C ASP A 42 13.96 -6.44 -4.87
N ASP A 43 14.02 -7.73 -5.23
CA ASP A 43 13.92 -8.23 -6.60
C ASP A 43 12.52 -8.75 -6.97
N ALA A 44 11.52 -8.53 -6.11
CA ALA A 44 10.14 -8.94 -6.39
C ALA A 44 9.58 -8.27 -7.65
N GLU A 45 8.83 -9.02 -8.46
CA GLU A 45 8.03 -8.45 -9.54
C GLU A 45 6.78 -7.74 -8.97
N LEU A 46 6.91 -6.46 -8.67
CA LEU A 46 5.83 -5.61 -8.14
C LEU A 46 4.86 -5.16 -9.23
N LYS A 47 4.18 -6.12 -9.86
CA LYS A 47 3.22 -5.87 -10.95
C LYS A 47 1.80 -6.27 -10.53
N ILE A 48 0.90 -5.29 -10.55
CA ILE A 48 -0.54 -5.53 -10.38
C ILE A 48 -1.09 -6.09 -11.69
N THR A 49 -1.55 -7.34 -11.66
CA THR A 49 -2.14 -8.02 -12.82
C THR A 49 -3.58 -8.46 -12.53
N LYS A 50 -4.39 -8.52 -13.58
CA LYS A 50 -5.77 -9.04 -13.46
C LYS A 50 -5.72 -10.48 -12.98
N GLY A 51 -6.39 -10.76 -11.85
CA GLY A 51 -6.44 -12.10 -11.25
C GLY A 51 -5.32 -12.41 -10.27
N GLY A 52 -4.34 -11.51 -10.08
CA GLY A 52 -3.33 -11.60 -9.03
C GLY A 52 -3.96 -11.72 -7.65
N LYS A 53 -3.31 -12.47 -6.76
CA LYS A 53 -3.77 -12.66 -5.38
C LYS A 53 -3.07 -11.65 -4.50
N ILE A 54 -3.86 -10.74 -3.94
CA ILE A 54 -3.35 -9.69 -3.09
C ILE A 54 -4.09 -9.71 -1.76
N HIS A 55 -3.38 -9.35 -0.72
CA HIS A 55 -3.94 -8.97 0.57
C HIS A 55 -3.66 -7.48 0.77
N LEU A 56 -4.70 -6.71 1.07
CA LEU A 56 -4.59 -5.30 1.40
C LEU A 56 -5.18 -5.11 2.79
N ALA A 57 -4.38 -4.59 3.72
CA ALA A 57 -4.82 -4.27 5.07
C ALA A 57 -4.52 -2.81 5.38
N GLU A 58 -5.46 -2.14 6.05
CA GLU A 58 -5.29 -0.79 6.58
C GLU A 58 -5.26 -0.84 8.10
N PHE A 59 -4.29 -0.16 8.69
CA PHE A 59 -4.19 0.07 10.13
C PHE A 59 -4.33 1.56 10.40
N ARG A 60 -5.38 1.93 11.14
CA ARG A 60 -5.52 3.28 11.68
C ARG A 60 -4.80 3.37 13.01
N VAL A 61 -3.92 4.35 13.13
CA VAL A 61 -3.05 4.52 14.29
C VAL A 61 -3.10 5.96 14.79
N LYS A 62 -2.79 6.13 16.08
CA LYS A 62 -2.51 7.48 16.59
C LYS A 62 -1.19 7.97 15.97
N PRO A 63 -1.05 9.28 15.68
CA PRO A 63 0.17 9.83 15.09
C PRO A 63 1.46 9.43 15.79
N GLU A 64 1.47 9.43 17.13
CA GLU A 64 2.62 9.06 17.94
C GLU A 64 3.07 7.61 17.78
N ASN A 65 2.21 6.73 17.26
CA ASN A 65 2.47 5.30 17.11
C ASN A 65 2.80 4.90 15.67
N GLN A 66 2.61 5.78 14.68
CA GLN A 66 2.78 5.41 13.26
C GLN A 66 4.20 4.89 12.98
N MET A 67 5.22 5.59 13.51
CA MET A 67 6.60 5.17 13.34
C MET A 67 6.93 3.87 14.06
N ARG A 68 6.33 3.64 15.22
CA ARG A 68 6.52 2.38 15.94
C ARG A 68 5.98 1.21 15.13
N LEU A 69 4.85 1.39 14.44
CA LEU A 69 4.33 0.36 13.53
C LEU A 69 5.27 0.12 12.35
N VAL A 70 5.83 1.16 11.73
CA VAL A 70 6.81 1.02 10.64
C VAL A 70 8.04 0.20 11.07
N GLU A 71 8.53 0.40 12.29
CA GLU A 71 9.64 -0.38 12.83
C GLU A 71 9.29 -1.87 12.96
N LEU A 72 8.09 -2.16 13.49
CA LEU A 72 7.59 -3.53 13.62
C LEU A 72 7.42 -4.18 12.24
N GLU A 73 6.82 -3.48 11.28
CA GLU A 73 6.65 -3.96 9.91
C GLU A 73 8.00 -4.34 9.28
N ARG A 74 9.05 -3.55 9.52
CA ARG A 74 10.41 -3.84 9.05
C ARG A 74 11.06 -5.03 9.76
N GLU A 75 10.78 -5.21 11.04
CA GLU A 75 11.31 -6.31 11.86
C GLU A 75 10.67 -7.65 11.48
N TYR A 76 9.34 -7.67 11.27
CA TYR A 76 8.59 -8.91 11.11
C TYR A 76 8.43 -9.37 9.66
N LEU A 77 8.40 -8.46 8.67
CA LEU A 77 8.23 -8.87 7.27
C LEU A 77 9.27 -9.92 6.78
N PRO A 78 10.57 -9.85 7.14
CA PRO A 78 11.53 -10.90 6.77
C PRO A 78 11.17 -12.27 7.36
N LEU A 79 10.51 -12.32 8.51
CA LEU A 79 10.02 -13.56 9.12
C LEU A 79 8.79 -14.08 8.39
N GLU A 80 7.87 -13.18 8.01
CA GLU A 80 6.68 -13.54 7.22
C GLU A 80 7.04 -14.11 5.85
N LEU A 81 8.08 -13.57 5.21
CA LEU A 81 8.61 -14.03 3.92
C LEU A 81 9.25 -15.42 3.97
N GLN A 82 9.42 -16.03 5.16
CA GLN A 82 9.78 -17.44 5.25
C GLN A 82 8.64 -18.35 4.77
N ASN A 83 7.40 -17.85 4.71
CA ASN A 83 6.31 -18.54 4.02
C ASN A 83 6.50 -18.40 2.49
N PRO A 84 6.74 -19.50 1.75
CA PRO A 84 6.97 -19.45 0.30
C PRO A 84 5.73 -19.04 -0.52
N GLY A 85 4.57 -18.97 0.13
CA GLY A 85 3.32 -18.47 -0.43
C GLY A 85 3.24 -16.94 -0.47
N LEU A 86 3.95 -16.22 0.40
CA LEU A 86 4.09 -14.77 0.36
C LEU A 86 5.19 -14.41 -0.65
N LEU A 87 4.79 -13.78 -1.75
CA LEU A 87 5.70 -13.42 -2.85
C LEU A 87 6.37 -12.07 -2.62
N SER A 88 5.63 -11.11 -2.06
CA SER A 88 6.15 -9.81 -1.68
C SER A 88 5.29 -9.20 -0.58
N GLY A 89 5.92 -8.42 0.31
CA GLY A 89 5.24 -7.58 1.29
C GLY A 89 5.69 -6.14 1.14
N ASN A 90 4.73 -5.23 1.14
CA ASN A 90 4.96 -3.81 0.94
C ASN A 90 4.17 -3.05 2.00
N PHE A 91 4.87 -2.29 2.84
CA PHE A 91 4.25 -1.45 3.85
C PHE A 91 4.41 0.01 3.50
N HIS A 92 3.33 0.74 3.74
CA HIS A 92 3.19 2.13 3.40
C HIS A 92 2.72 2.88 4.63
N ARG A 93 3.29 4.06 4.89
CA ARG A 93 2.74 4.99 5.89
C ARG A 93 2.12 6.18 5.18
N SER A 94 0.99 6.66 5.67
CA SER A 94 0.38 7.88 5.16
C SER A 94 1.16 9.11 5.63
N LEU A 95 1.20 10.14 4.79
CA LEU A 95 1.89 11.39 5.09
C LEU A 95 1.13 12.29 6.09
N ASP A 96 -0.13 11.97 6.37
CA ASP A 96 -0.92 12.63 7.42
C ASP A 96 -0.75 12.00 8.81
N GLY A 97 0.03 10.92 8.91
CA GLY A 97 0.43 10.33 10.19
C GLY A 97 -0.55 9.32 10.80
N VAL A 98 -1.69 9.03 10.17
CA VAL A 98 -2.78 8.28 10.85
C VAL A 98 -3.11 6.91 10.24
N HIS A 99 -2.46 6.52 9.15
CA HIS A 99 -2.64 5.23 8.50
C HIS A 99 -1.31 4.53 8.18
N ASN A 100 -1.32 3.21 8.30
CA ASN A 100 -0.38 2.32 7.63
C ASN A 100 -1.16 1.36 6.74
N VAL A 101 -0.58 0.98 5.60
CA VAL A 101 -1.20 0.05 4.64
C VAL A 101 -0.20 -1.03 4.25
N ASN A 102 -0.63 -2.29 4.38
CA ASN A 102 0.07 -3.44 3.84
C ASN A 102 -0.51 -3.80 2.47
N TYR A 103 0.36 -4.07 1.50
CA TYR A 103 0.06 -4.72 0.24
C TYR A 103 0.95 -5.96 0.11
N GLY A 104 0.34 -7.14 0.27
CA GLY A 104 1.00 -8.43 0.11
C GLY A 104 0.58 -9.13 -1.18
N GLN A 105 1.54 -9.66 -1.94
CA GLN A 105 1.27 -10.51 -3.09
C GLN A 105 1.43 -11.98 -2.72
N TRP A 106 0.47 -12.80 -3.12
CA TRP A 106 0.41 -14.20 -2.72
C TRP A 106 0.38 -15.11 -3.93
N ARG A 107 0.93 -16.32 -3.75
CA ARG A 107 0.87 -17.38 -4.75
C ARG A 107 -0.55 -17.92 -4.91
N SER A 108 -1.27 -18.07 -3.81
CA SER A 108 -2.67 -18.50 -3.80
C SER A 108 -3.46 -17.91 -2.63
N PHE A 109 -4.79 -17.98 -2.69
CA PHE A 109 -5.63 -17.65 -1.54
C PHE A 109 -5.53 -18.68 -0.41
N GLU A 110 -5.09 -19.90 -0.69
CA GLU A 110 -4.88 -20.92 0.34
C GLU A 110 -3.64 -20.60 1.18
N ASP A 111 -2.55 -20.19 0.52
CA ASP A 111 -1.34 -19.74 1.20
C ASP A 111 -1.62 -18.57 2.15
N LEU A 112 -2.46 -17.61 1.73
CA LEU A 112 -2.90 -16.49 2.58
C LEU A 112 -3.77 -16.95 3.75
N ARG A 113 -4.65 -17.94 3.57
CA ARG A 113 -5.57 -18.39 4.64
C ARG A 113 -4.87 -19.22 5.71
N ASN A 114 -3.78 -19.88 5.35
CA ASN A 114 -3.01 -20.74 6.24
C ASN A 114 -1.83 -19.99 6.90
N PHE A 115 -1.66 -18.71 6.57
CA PHE A 115 -0.72 -17.79 7.17
C PHE A 115 -1.30 -17.17 8.44
#